data_AF-A0A2H1JK89-F1
#
_entry.id   AF-A0A2H1JK89-F1
#
_cell.length_a   1.000
_cell.length_b   1.000
_cell.length_c   1.000
_cell.angle_alpha   90.00
_cell.angle_beta   90.00
_cell.angle_gamma   90.00
#
_symmetry.space_group_name_H-M   'P 1'
#
loop_
_entity.id
_entity.type
_entity.pdbx_description
1 polymer ?
#
loop_
_entity_poly.entity_id
_entity_poly.type
_entity_poly.pdbx_seq_one_letter_code
_entity_poly.pdbx_strand_id
1 'polypeptide(L)' 'MTHRETPGRDERLPDRMRDYRIEAEPRETPDLHKLAQLFIGMARSRAEQDHARPAPDTVSPGPDACRGHEVESDQQEAND' A
#
# COMPACT_ATOMS: atom_id res chain seq x y z
N MET A 1 -24.61 -9.97 25.02
CA MET A 1 -24.52 -8.58 24.54
C MET A 1 -23.31 -8.49 23.64
N THR A 2 -23.51 -8.40 22.32
CA THR A 2 -22.44 -8.47 21.33
C THR A 2 -21.75 -7.11 21.22
N HIS A 3 -20.49 -7.02 21.61
CA HIS A 3 -19.66 -5.84 21.41
C HIS A 3 -19.46 -5.65 19.90
N ARG A 4 -20.14 -4.65 19.34
CA ARG A 4 -19.92 -4.21 17.96
C ARG A 4 -18.67 -3.33 17.99
N GLU A 5 -17.52 -3.93 17.75
CA GLU A 5 -16.28 -3.19 17.51
C GLU A 5 -16.52 -2.26 16.33
N THR A 6 -16.57 -0.95 16.56
CA THR A 6 -16.67 0.06 15.51
C THR A 6 -15.28 0.27 14.93
N PRO A 7 -14.97 -0.22 13.71
CA PRO A 7 -13.68 0.05 13.10
C PRO A 7 -13.72 1.50 12.61
N GLY A 8 -12.95 2.40 13.22
CA GLY A 8 -12.84 3.76 12.67
C GLY A 8 -12.26 4.86 13.55
N ARG A 9 -12.09 4.64 14.87
CA ARG A 9 -11.57 5.69 15.74
C ARG A 9 -10.06 5.58 15.88
N ASP A 10 -9.30 6.35 15.08
CA ASP A 10 -7.85 6.46 15.25
C ASP A 10 -7.55 7.42 16.42
N GLU A 11 -7.18 6.88 17.59
CA GLU A 11 -6.88 7.71 18.77
C GLU A 11 -5.62 8.59 18.59
N ARG A 12 -4.80 8.35 17.57
CA ARG A 12 -3.64 9.20 17.27
C ARG A 12 -4.05 10.51 16.61
N LEU A 13 -5.27 10.60 16.07
CA LEU A 13 -5.80 11.81 15.47
C LEU A 13 -6.38 12.76 16.54
N PRO A 14 -6.30 14.10 16.35
CA PRO A 14 -6.95 15.07 17.23
C PRO A 14 -8.45 14.82 17.35
N ASP A 15 -9.07 15.10 18.52
CA ASP A 15 -10.49 14.81 18.79
C ASP A 15 -11.43 15.28 17.68
N ARG A 16 -11.23 16.50 17.19
CA ARG A 16 -12.03 17.09 16.11
C ARG A 16 -11.95 16.34 14.77
N MET A 17 -10.93 15.52 14.56
CA MET A 17 -10.70 14.78 13.32
C MET A 17 -11.18 13.33 13.36
N ARG A 18 -11.44 12.79 14.54
CA ARG A 18 -11.82 11.38 14.74
C ARG A 18 -13.19 11.05 14.15
N ASP A 19 -14.01 12.06 13.94
CA ASP A 19 -15.36 11.92 13.38
C ASP A 19 -15.39 12.13 11.85
N TYR A 20 -14.28 12.56 11.22
CA TYR A 20 -14.21 12.71 9.77
C TYR A 20 -13.82 11.38 9.11
N ARG A 21 -14.55 11.06 8.05
CA ARG A 21 -14.23 9.96 7.16
C ARG A 21 -13.45 10.50 5.95
N ILE A 22 -12.21 10.06 5.78
CA ILE A 22 -11.41 10.43 4.61
C ILE A 22 -11.73 9.43 3.51
N GLU A 23 -12.30 9.92 2.41
CA GLU A 23 -12.59 9.13 1.21
C GLU A 23 -11.77 9.65 0.03
N ALA A 24 -11.29 8.72 -0.79
CA ALA A 24 -10.62 9.07 -2.04
C ALA A 24 -11.65 9.09 -3.17
N GLU A 25 -11.78 10.24 -3.81
CA GLU A 25 -12.63 10.38 -5.00
C GLU A 25 -11.84 10.05 -6.26
N PRO A 26 -12.34 9.14 -7.13
CA PRO A 26 -11.75 8.88 -8.44
C PRO A 26 -11.74 10.15 -9.28
N ARG A 27 -10.64 10.37 -10.01
CA ARG A 27 -10.51 11.49 -10.95
C ARG A 27 -10.41 10.93 -12.35
N GLU A 28 -11.13 11.53 -13.30
CA GLU A 28 -11.07 11.16 -14.72
C GLU A 28 -9.64 11.30 -15.28
N THR A 29 -8.94 12.36 -14.86
CA THR A 29 -7.54 12.62 -15.23
C THR A 29 -6.69 12.79 -13.97
N PRO A 30 -6.11 11.70 -13.43
CA PRO A 30 -5.20 11.79 -12.29
C PRO A 30 -3.88 12.46 -12.70
N ASP A 31 -3.29 13.19 -11.77
CA ASP A 31 -1.97 13.81 -11.97
C ASP A 31 -0.88 12.73 -11.81
N LEU A 32 -0.43 12.18 -12.94
CA LEU A 32 0.56 11.11 -12.97
C LEU A 32 1.89 11.51 -12.32
N HIS A 33 2.27 12.79 -12.41
CA HIS A 33 3.50 13.27 -11.81
C HIS A 33 3.42 13.20 -10.28
N LYS A 34 2.30 13.65 -9.70
CA LYS A 34 2.08 13.54 -8.26
C LYS A 34 1.98 12.09 -7.78
N LEU A 35 1.33 11.23 -8.56
CA LEU A 35 1.27 9.80 -8.24
C LEU A 35 2.67 9.19 -8.23
N ALA A 36 3.49 9.44 -9.26
CA ALA A 36 4.86 8.95 -9.32
C ALA A 36 5.68 9.40 -8.11
N GLN A 37 5.61 10.69 -7.75
CA GLN A 37 6.27 11.21 -6.55
C GLN A 37 5.84 10.47 -5.27
N LEU A 38 4.54 10.26 -5.08
CA LEU A 38 3.99 9.56 -3.92
C LEU A 38 4.51 8.11 -3.84
N PHE A 39 4.42 7.36 -4.94
CA PHE A 39 4.84 5.95 -4.97
C PHE A 39 6.34 5.79 -4.75
N ILE A 40 7.17 6.66 -5.34
CA ILE A 40 8.62 6.67 -5.11
C ILE A 40 8.93 6.96 -3.64
N GLY A 41 8.26 7.95 -3.05
CA GLY A 41 8.42 8.28 -1.62
C GLY A 41 8.04 7.12 -0.70
N MET A 42 6.93 6.43 -0.99
CA MET A 42 6.51 5.25 -0.23
C MET A 42 7.50 4.08 -0.38
N ALA A 43 7.99 3.81 -1.59
CA ALA A 43 8.98 2.77 -1.82
C ALA A 43 10.26 3.04 -1.04
N ARG A 44 10.75 4.30 -1.06
CA ARG A 44 11.92 4.72 -0.30
C ARG A 44 11.72 4.56 1.21
N SER A 45 10.57 5.01 1.73
CA SER A 45 10.27 4.89 3.16
C SER A 45 10.23 3.43 3.63
N ARG A 46 9.73 2.51 2.80
CA ARG A 46 9.75 1.07 3.10
C ARG A 46 11.17 0.53 3.11
N ALA A 47 11.97 0.85 2.09
CA ALA A 47 13.37 0.42 2.03
C ALA A 47 14.17 0.91 3.26
N GLU A 48 13.97 2.17 3.66
CA GLU A 48 14.59 2.74 4.87
C GLU A 48 14.15 2.02 6.15
N GLN A 49 12.87 1.64 6.27
CA GLN A 49 12.36 0.86 7.41
C GLN A 49 12.94 -0.56 7.46
N ASP A 50 13.08 -1.21 6.30
CA ASP A 50 13.68 -2.55 6.19
C ASP A 50 15.14 -2.53 6.63
N HIS A 51 15.89 -1.46 6.33
CA HIS A 51 17.25 -1.27 6.82
C HIS A 51 17.32 -0.94 8.32
N ALA A 52 16.29 -0.29 8.87
CA ALA A 52 16.24 0.10 10.29
C ALA A 52 15.78 -1.03 11.22
N ARG A 53 15.16 -2.09 10.69
CA ARG A 53 14.74 -3.25 11.46
C ARG A 53 15.92 -4.24 11.56
N PRO A 54 16.52 -4.45 12.75
CA PRO A 54 17.50 -5.51 12.90
C PRO A 54 16.82 -6.84 12.55
N ALA A 55 17.50 -7.65 11.75
CA ALA A 55 16.99 -8.94 11.30
C ALA A 55 16.50 -9.74 12.52
N PRO A 56 15.27 -10.31 12.50
CA PRO A 56 14.95 -11.35 13.47
C PRO A 56 15.94 -12.49 13.21
N ASP A 57 16.65 -12.92 14.24
CA ASP A 57 17.50 -14.11 14.21
C ASP A 57 16.66 -15.34 13.85
N THR A 58 16.38 -15.61 12.57
CA THR A 58 15.97 -16.93 12.06
C THR A 58 15.88 -16.96 10.53
N VAL A 59 16.86 -17.68 9.95
CA VAL A 59 16.88 -18.36 8.63
C VAL A 59 16.65 -17.52 7.38
N SER A 60 17.74 -17.29 6.64
CA SER A 60 17.79 -16.74 5.29
C SER A 60 16.78 -17.40 4.32
N PRO A 61 15.89 -16.64 3.68
CA PRO A 61 15.31 -17.07 2.41
C PRO A 61 16.36 -16.85 1.31
N GLY A 62 16.58 -17.88 0.48
CA GLY A 62 17.57 -17.88 -0.60
C GLY A 62 17.33 -16.83 -1.71
N PRO A 63 18.26 -16.74 -2.67
CA PRO A 63 18.41 -15.60 -3.60
C PRO A 63 17.31 -15.42 -4.67
N ASP A 64 16.18 -16.14 -4.61
CA ASP A 64 15.16 -16.16 -5.67
C ASP A 64 13.96 -15.22 -5.48
N ALA A 65 13.95 -14.36 -4.44
CA ALA A 65 12.84 -13.43 -4.21
C ALA A 65 12.79 -12.24 -5.21
N CYS A 66 13.78 -12.12 -6.11
CA CYS A 66 13.85 -11.07 -7.13
C CYS A 66 13.43 -11.55 -8.54
N ARG A 67 12.60 -12.59 -8.66
CA ARG A 67 12.03 -12.94 -9.98
C ARG A 67 10.79 -12.08 -10.22
N GLY A 68 10.87 -11.27 -11.27
CA GLY A 68 9.88 -10.28 -11.66
C GLY A 68 8.46 -10.82 -11.67
N HIS A 69 7.54 -9.96 -11.26
CA HIS A 69 6.12 -10.13 -11.51
C HIS A 69 5.91 -9.97 -13.02
N GLU A 70 6.12 -11.05 -13.77
CA GLU A 70 5.77 -11.15 -15.17
C GLU A 70 4.24 -11.12 -15.24
N VAL A 71 3.67 -9.97 -15.57
CA VAL A 71 2.25 -9.85 -15.88
C VAL A 71 2.02 -10.52 -17.23
N GLU A 72 1.71 -11.81 -17.20
CA GLU A 72 1.24 -12.54 -18.38
C GLU A 72 -0.04 -11.84 -18.87
N SER A 73 0.09 -11.10 -19.97
CA SER A 73 -1.04 -10.43 -20.60
C SER A 73 -1.78 -11.47 -21.40
N ASP A 74 -2.88 -11.98 -20.85
CA ASP A 74 -3.80 -12.83 -21.59
C ASP A 74 -4.29 -12.05 -22.82
N GLN A 75 -3.89 -12.51 -24.01
CA GLN A 75 -4.33 -11.99 -25.28
C GLN A 75 -5.84 -12.20 -25.40
N GLN A 76 -6.57 -11.09 -25.45
CA GLN A 76 -8.01 -11.09 -25.61
C GLN A 76 -8.34 -11.31 -27.10
N GLU A 77 -8.71 -12.54 -27.47
CA GLU A 77 -9.27 -12.83 -28.80
C GLU A 77 -10.60 -12.08 -28.97
N ALA A 78 -10.65 -11.22 -30.00
CA ALA A 78 -11.88 -10.64 -30.50
C ALA A 78 -12.72 -11.75 -31.16
N ASN A 79 -13.95 -11.96 -30.70
CA ASN A 79 -14.92 -12.78 -31.42
C ASN A 79 -15.36 -12.03 -32.69
N ASP A 80 -15.28 -12.70 -33.84
CA ASP A 80 -16.00 -12.39 -35.09
C ASP A 80 -17.48 -12.77 -34.99
#